data_AF-A0A437MD33-F1
#
_entry.id   AF-A0A437MD33-F1
#
_cell.length_a   1.000
_cell.length_b   1.000
_cell.length_c   1.000
_cell.angle_alpha   90.00
_cell.angle_beta   90.00
_cell.angle_gamma   90.00
#
_symmetry.space_group_name_H-M   'P 1'
#
loop_
_entity.id
_entity.type
_entity.pdbx_description
1 polymer ?
#
loop_
_entity_poly.entity_id
_entity_poly.type
_entity_poly.pdbx_seq_one_letter_code
_entity_poly.pdbx_strand_id
1 'polypeptide(L)' 'MRLLSVMRMGVLASSGWLALAALLWQHYGFLWAMLAVVLWAALLRLFQQAVLKHAEALARRGHDG' A
#
# COMPACT_ATOMS: atom_id res chain seq x y z
N MET A 1 -13.34 4.35 13.72
CA MET A 1 -12.95 2.92 13.77
C MET A 1 -12.48 2.35 12.44
N ARG A 2 -13.10 2.66 11.29
CA ARG A 2 -12.67 2.14 9.96
C ARG A 2 -11.23 2.51 9.57
N LEU A 3 -10.78 3.73 9.91
CA LEU A 3 -9.43 4.22 9.59
C LEU A 3 -8.32 3.34 10.19
N LEU A 4 -8.52 2.87 11.43
CA LEU A 4 -7.57 2.03 12.14
C LEU A 4 -7.49 0.62 11.53
N SER A 5 -8.62 0.11 11.03
CA SER A 5 -8.68 -1.16 10.29
C SER A 5 -7.93 -1.07 8.95
N VAL A 6 -8.09 0.04 8.23
CA VAL A 6 -7.38 0.31 6.96
C VAL A 6 -5.88 0.46 7.20
N MET A 7 -5.47 1.20 8.23
CA MET A 7 -4.06 1.27 8.62
C MET A 7 -3.49 -0.10 8.96
N ARG A 8 -4.21 -0.91 9.76
CA ARG A 8 -3.75 -2.24 10.15
C ARG A 8 -3.62 -3.18 8.96
N MET A 9 -4.56 -3.11 8.00
CA MET A 9 -4.49 -3.87 6.75
C MET A 9 -3.31 -3.43 5.88
N GLY A 10 -3.04 -2.12 5.78
CA GLY A 10 -1.87 -1.61 5.06
C GLY A 10 -0.55 -2.03 5.68
N VAL A 11 -0.47 -2.06 7.01
CA VAL A 11 0.71 -2.54 7.74
C VAL A 11 0.88 -4.04 7.56
N LEU A 12 -0.16 -4.85 7.75
CA LEU A 12 -0.11 -6.30 7.54
C LEU A 12 0.28 -6.66 6.10
N ALA A 13 -0.27 -5.96 5.12
CA ALA A 13 0.06 -6.14 3.71
C ALA A 13 1.52 -5.79 3.43
N SER A 14 2.03 -4.70 4.02
CA SER A 14 3.44 -4.30 3.88
C SER A 14 4.39 -5.29 4.57
N SER A 15 4.04 -5.79 5.75
CA SER A 15 4.83 -6.80 6.46
C SER A 15 4.87 -8.13 5.70
N GLY A 16 3.74 -8.57 5.14
CA GLY A 16 3.68 -9.76 4.29
C GLY A 16 4.52 -9.60 3.02
N TRP A 17 4.51 -8.42 2.42
CA TRP A 17 5.30 -8.14 1.23
C TRP A 17 6.80 -8.03 1.50
N LEU A 18 7.20 -7.44 2.63
CA LEU A 18 8.60 -7.40 3.08
C LEU A 18 9.13 -8.80 3.38
N ALA A 19 8.33 -9.66 4.02
CA ALA A 19 8.70 -11.06 4.24
C ALA A 19 8.88 -11.80 2.91
N LEU A 20 8.01 -11.54 1.93
CA LEU A 20 8.12 -12.11 0.59
C LEU A 20 9.37 -11.61 -0.15
N ALA A 21 9.67 -10.31 -0.05
CA ALA A 21 10.87 -9.71 -0.64
C ALA A 21 12.16 -10.26 0.00
N ALA A 22 12.16 -10.50 1.31
CA ALA A 22 13.27 -11.12 2.02
C ALA A 22 13.49 -12.60 1.60
N LEU A 23 12.41 -13.36 1.41
CA LEU A 23 12.47 -14.73 0.86
C LEU A 23 12.97 -14.73 -0.60
N LEU A 24 12.49 -13.78 -1.40
CA LEU A 24 12.91 -13.63 -2.80
C LEU A 24 14.38 -13.25 -2.93
N TRP A 25 14.88 -12.44 -1.99
CA TRP A 25 16.29 -12.09 -1.90
C TRP A 25 17.18 -13.32 -1.73
N GLN A 26 16.76 -14.24 -0.86
CA GLN A 26 17.55 -15.42 -0.51
C GLN A 26 17.62 -16.44 -1.66
N HIS A 27 16.57 -16.51 -2.51
CA HIS A 27 16.49 -17.49 -3.60
C HIS A 27 16.89 -16.96 -4.99
N TYR A 28 16.51 -15.72 -5.33
CA TYR A 28 16.65 -15.16 -6.68
C TYR A 28 17.65 -13.97 -6.76
N GLY A 29 18.17 -13.51 -5.61
CA GLY A 29 19.16 -12.45 -5.51
C GLY A 29 18.58 -11.04 -5.31
N PHE A 30 19.47 -10.11 -4.91
CA PHE A 30 19.17 -8.71 -4.55
C PHE A 30 18.24 -8.02 -5.56
N LEU A 31 18.46 -8.24 -6.86
CA LEU A 31 17.78 -7.55 -7.94
C LEU A 31 16.25 -7.81 -7.93
N TRP A 32 15.84 -9.05 -7.68
CA TRP A 32 14.43 -9.44 -7.67
C TRP A 32 13.69 -8.90 -6.46
N ALA A 33 14.34 -8.90 -5.31
CA ALA A 33 13.79 -8.30 -4.10
C ALA A 33 13.66 -6.77 -4.22
N MET A 34 14.64 -6.10 -4.83
CA MET A 34 14.53 -4.68 -5.14
C MET A 34 13.36 -4.41 -6.10
N LEU A 35 13.20 -5.25 -7.14
CA LEU A 35 12.08 -5.15 -8.06
C LEU A 35 10.72 -5.31 -7.34
N ALA A 36 10.61 -6.28 -6.43
CA ALA A 36 9.41 -6.52 -5.63
C ALA A 36 9.06 -5.32 -4.73
N VAL A 37 10.06 -4.68 -4.12
CA VAL A 37 9.87 -3.47 -3.30
C VAL A 37 9.45 -2.27 -4.16
N VAL A 38 10.07 -2.09 -5.33
CA VAL A 38 9.69 -1.02 -6.26
C VAL A 38 8.26 -1.21 -6.77
N LEU A 39 7.89 -2.46 -7.12
CA LEU A 39 6.52 -2.80 -7.53
C LEU A 39 5.51 -2.49 -6.42
N TRP A 40 5.86 -2.82 -5.17
CA TRP A 40 5.03 -2.53 -4.00
C TRP A 40 4.84 -1.03 -3.79
N ALA A 41 5.94 -0.27 -3.81
CA ALA A 41 5.91 1.17 -3.63
C ALA A 41 5.07 1.86 -4.72
N ALA A 42 5.15 1.39 -5.97
CA ALA A 42 4.32 1.87 -7.07
C ALA A 42 2.83 1.57 -6.83
N LEU A 43 2.50 0.35 -6.40
CA LEU A 43 1.13 -0.04 -6.04
C LEU A 43 0.57 0.81 -4.91
N LEU A 44 1.39 1.06 -3.88
CA LEU A 44 1.02 1.87 -2.73
C LEU A 44 0.75 3.33 -3.15
N ARG A 45 1.56 3.87 -4.06
CA ARG A 45 1.37 5.22 -4.61
C ARG A 45 0.05 5.34 -5.37
N LEU A 46 -0.27 4.35 -6.20
CA LEU A 46 -1.54 4.29 -6.93
C LEU A 46 -2.72 4.19 -5.95
N PHE A 47 -2.59 3.37 -4.91
CA PHE A 47 -3.61 3.22 -3.88
C PHE A 47 -3.83 4.52 -3.11
N GLN A 48 -2.75 5.20 -2.70
CA GLN A 48 -2.83 6.50 -2.03
C GLN A 48 -3.51 7.56 -2.91
N GLN A 49 -3.19 7.62 -4.20
CA GLN A 49 -3.85 8.52 -5.14
C GLN A 49 -5.34 8.22 -5.30
N ALA A 50 -5.72 6.94 -5.39
CA ALA A 50 -7.12 6.54 -5.48
C ALA A 50 -7.89 6.88 -4.19
N VAL A 51 -7.28 6.63 -3.02
CA VAL A 51 -7.86 6.97 -1.71
C VAL A 51 -8.01 8.48 -1.56
N LEU A 52 -7.02 9.29 -1.95
CA LEU A 52 -7.11 10.75 -1.92
C LEU A 52 -8.25 11.27 -2.80
N LYS A 53 -8.37 10.76 -4.02
CA LYS A 53 -9.49 11.12 -4.93
C LYS A 53 -10.85 10.76 -4.34
N HIS A 54 -10.97 9.59 -3.71
CA HIS A 54 -12.21 9.19 -3.04
C HIS A 54 -12.48 10.02 -1.78
N ALA A 55 -11.46 10.36 -1.01
CA ALA A 55 -11.57 11.23 0.16
C ALA A 55 -12.01 12.64 -0.25
N GLU A 56 -11.48 13.21 -1.33
CA GLU A 56 -11.95 14.49 -1.89
C GLU A 56 -13.41 14.43 -2.36
N ALA A 57 -13.80 13.34 -3.02
CA ALA A 57 -15.19 13.16 -3.46
C ALA A 57 -16.16 13.04 -2.28
N LEU A 58 -15.76 12.38 -1.20
CA LEU A 58 -16.51 12.30 0.05
C LEU A 58 -16.53 13.62 0.82
N ALA A 59 -15.41 14.35 0.86
CA ALA A 59 -15.31 15.65 1.52
C ALA A 59 -16.19 16.71 0.85
N ARG A 60 -16.25 16.72 -0.49
CA ARG A 60 -17.17 17.59 -1.24
C ARG A 60 -18.63 17.27 -0.95
N ARG A 61 -19.01 15.98 -0.86
CA ARG A 61 -20.37 15.58 -0.51
C ARG A 61 -20.76 15.85 0.95
N GLY A 62 -19.79 15.94 1.85
CA GLY A 62 -20.03 16.26 3.26
C GLY A 62 -20.13 17.76 3.57
N HIS A 63 -19.82 18.65 2.61
CA HIS A 63 -19.89 20.11 2.80
C HIS A 63 -21.25 20.70 2.42
N ASP A 64 -22.07 19.98 1.65
CA ASP A 64 -23.40 20.39 1.19
C ASP A 64 -24.55 19.80 2.05
N GLY A 65 -24.24 19.23 3.22
CA GLY A 65 -25.19 18.56 4.12
C GLY A 65 -25.33 19.22 5.48
#